data_AF-B9IUI1-F1
#
_entry.id   AF-B9IUI1-F1
#
_cell.length_a   1.000
_cell.length_b   1.000
_cell.length_c   1.000
_cell.angle_alpha   90.00
_cell.angle_beta   90.00
_cell.angle_gamma   90.00
#
_symmetry.space_group_name_H-M   'P 1'
#
loop_
_entity.id
_entity.type
_entity.pdbx_description
1 polymer ?
#
loop_
_entity_poly.entity_id
_entity_poly.type
_entity_poly.pdbx_seq_one_letter_code
_entity_poly.pdbx_strand_id
1 'polypeptide(L)'
;MFSMFLQLRIVLVVAYAPALLTRERLAPYTISLQNTGTIPANHILVTDTIPIGTSFIQNSVTINNVPQPIANPSTGIPISTLAPSESATISFRVLVTSIPPSGEIQNQGNVSFQYQPDATKPPISVTTPTPTTITPVNVGTINPIKTADKSIVSVGDTITFTITFQNEGTIPVTDISVIDSLPVGTSFVPNSVTINNIPVPNANPSTGIPVGTLNPTESVTISFKVQVITLPANRMITNIASITYTSQPDPTRPPITTTTTTPPITIEVNPNEPNTFIKTANVNSAHLGDFITYTLTFTNNGTIPVNNVLITDPLPPEVTFYPNSVTVNGVARPGTNPTIGILISTVNPSESVVVRFIVQVTAEPRNGLIRNTARIRYTLRPDPTQPPISVDETSEPNIIPFIGPFVSPNLNCFFNGTRFIRRGWDRRC
;
A
#
# COMPACT_ATOMS: atom_id res chain seq x y z
N MET A 1 -23.79 21.44 -71.06
CA MET A 1 -24.82 21.94 -70.12
C MET A 1 -25.59 20.75 -69.53
N PHE A 2 -24.93 19.89 -68.75
CA PHE A 2 -25.55 18.76 -68.05
C PHE A 2 -24.71 18.47 -66.80
N SER A 3 -24.91 19.26 -65.75
CA SER A 3 -24.29 19.03 -64.43
C SER A 3 -25.24 19.56 -63.35
N MET A 4 -26.48 19.08 -63.39
CA MET A 4 -27.49 19.36 -62.36
C MET A 4 -28.63 18.35 -62.47
N PHE A 5 -28.31 17.07 -62.32
CA PHE A 5 -29.32 16.08 -61.99
C PHE A 5 -28.88 15.37 -60.72
N LEU A 6 -29.47 15.87 -59.62
CA LEU A 6 -29.69 15.17 -58.35
C LEU A 6 -28.56 15.08 -57.32
N GLN A 7 -28.80 15.72 -56.18
CA GLN A 7 -28.20 15.40 -54.89
C GLN A 7 -29.35 15.16 -53.91
N LEU A 8 -29.35 14.03 -53.20
CA LEU A 8 -29.97 13.99 -51.88
C LEU A 8 -28.96 14.69 -50.96
N ARG A 9 -29.17 15.98 -50.67
CA ARG A 9 -28.31 16.69 -49.71
C ARG A 9 -28.77 16.25 -48.33
N ILE A 10 -27.90 15.55 -47.59
CA ILE A 10 -28.08 15.38 -46.15
C ILE A 10 -27.83 16.77 -45.56
N VAL A 11 -28.91 17.53 -45.33
CA VAL A 11 -28.80 18.93 -44.92
C VAL A 11 -28.41 19.05 -43.46
N LEU A 12 -28.74 18.07 -42.60
CA LEU A 12 -28.44 18.19 -41.19
C LEU A 12 -28.56 16.86 -40.44
N VAL A 13 -27.49 16.45 -39.76
CA VAL A 13 -27.61 15.59 -38.57
C VAL A 13 -27.30 16.50 -37.40
N VAL A 14 -28.34 17.04 -36.76
CA VAL A 14 -28.18 17.57 -35.41
C VAL A 14 -28.42 16.40 -34.49
N ALA A 15 -27.35 15.74 -34.08
CA ALA A 15 -27.42 15.09 -32.79
C ALA A 15 -27.64 16.21 -31.77
N TYR A 16 -28.89 16.43 -31.36
CA TYR A 16 -29.15 17.22 -30.16
C TYR A 16 -28.82 16.35 -28.95
N ALA A 17 -27.56 15.88 -28.88
CA ALA A 17 -27.03 15.57 -27.57
C ALA A 17 -26.97 16.93 -26.85
N PRO A 18 -27.57 17.10 -25.67
CA PRO A 18 -27.23 18.24 -24.84
C PRO A 18 -25.70 18.33 -24.82
N ALA A 19 -25.15 19.54 -24.96
CA ALA A 19 -23.72 19.76 -25.20
C ALA A 19 -22.77 19.07 -24.18
N LEU A 20 -23.33 18.49 -23.11
CA LEU A 20 -22.66 17.76 -22.06
C LEU A 20 -23.48 16.49 -21.71
N LEU A 21 -22.85 15.32 -21.73
CA LEU A 21 -23.43 14.09 -21.18
C LEU A 21 -22.86 13.79 -19.79
N THR A 22 -23.63 13.07 -18.97
CA THR A 22 -23.15 12.48 -17.70
C THR A 22 -23.25 10.96 -17.82
N ARG A 23 -22.53 10.21 -16.98
CA ARG A 23 -22.72 8.76 -16.88
C ARG A 23 -24.19 8.45 -16.59
N GLU A 24 -24.73 7.37 -17.16
CA GLU A 24 -26.12 6.92 -17.01
C GLU A 24 -27.17 7.88 -17.61
N ARG A 25 -26.77 8.88 -18.38
CA ARG A 25 -27.69 9.79 -19.09
C ARG A 25 -28.16 9.20 -20.41
N LEU A 26 -29.43 9.49 -20.75
CA LEU A 26 -29.97 9.26 -22.08
C LEU A 26 -29.54 10.37 -23.04
N ALA A 27 -28.96 9.99 -24.18
CA ALA A 27 -28.61 10.89 -25.27
C ALA A 27 -29.55 10.64 -26.46
N PRO A 28 -30.36 11.63 -26.89
CA PRO A 28 -31.14 11.53 -28.11
C PRO A 28 -30.25 11.86 -29.33
N TYR A 29 -30.32 11.01 -30.35
CA TYR A 29 -29.77 11.26 -31.68
C TYR A 29 -30.90 11.55 -32.66
N THR A 30 -30.68 12.52 -33.55
CA THR A 30 -31.63 12.89 -34.59
C THR A 30 -30.92 13.01 -35.95
N ILE A 31 -31.48 12.34 -36.95
CA ILE A 31 -31.01 12.36 -38.34
C ILE A 31 -32.11 12.98 -39.20
N SER A 32 -31.83 14.12 -39.85
CA SER A 32 -32.77 14.77 -40.75
C SER A 32 -32.36 14.55 -42.21
N LEU A 33 -33.26 13.98 -42.98
CA LEU A 33 -33.12 13.73 -44.41
C LEU A 33 -33.97 14.74 -45.18
N GLN A 34 -33.43 15.27 -46.26
CA GLN A 34 -34.18 16.11 -47.20
C GLN A 34 -33.82 15.73 -48.63
N ASN A 35 -34.83 15.44 -49.46
CA ASN A 35 -34.61 15.25 -50.88
C ASN A 35 -34.53 16.61 -51.57
N THR A 36 -33.32 17.10 -51.81
CA THR A 36 -33.07 18.35 -52.56
C THR A 36 -33.02 18.15 -54.08
N GLY A 37 -33.26 16.93 -54.56
CA GLY A 37 -33.31 16.58 -55.97
C GLY A 37 -34.67 16.84 -56.62
N THR A 38 -34.74 16.58 -57.93
CA THR A 38 -35.93 16.68 -58.78
C THR A 38 -36.64 15.35 -59.06
N ILE A 39 -36.13 14.21 -58.56
CA ILE A 39 -36.77 12.89 -58.69
C ILE A 39 -36.83 12.19 -57.31
N PRO A 40 -37.72 11.19 -57.14
CA PRO A 40 -37.86 10.49 -55.87
C PRO A 40 -36.62 9.69 -55.46
N ALA A 41 -36.33 9.68 -54.16
CA ALA A 41 -35.37 8.79 -53.55
C ALA A 41 -36.11 7.59 -52.94
N ASN A 42 -35.79 6.39 -53.42
CA ASN A 42 -36.42 5.13 -53.06
C ASN A 42 -35.49 4.25 -52.22
N HIS A 43 -36.03 3.20 -51.60
CA HIS A 43 -35.26 2.22 -50.83
C HIS A 43 -34.29 2.87 -49.83
N ILE A 44 -34.76 3.92 -49.15
CA ILE A 44 -33.94 4.68 -48.21
C ILE A 44 -33.74 3.82 -46.96
N LEU A 45 -32.49 3.63 -46.55
CA LEU A 45 -32.12 2.91 -45.35
C LEU A 45 -31.12 3.75 -44.54
N VAL A 46 -31.48 4.04 -43.29
CA VAL A 46 -30.60 4.72 -42.34
C VAL A 46 -29.99 3.68 -41.42
N THR A 47 -28.67 3.55 -41.41
CA THR A 47 -27.94 2.72 -40.45
C THR A 47 -27.12 3.61 -39.53
N ASP A 48 -27.02 3.27 -38.26
CA ASP A 48 -26.17 3.97 -37.30
C ASP A 48 -25.54 2.96 -36.33
N THR A 49 -24.22 2.98 -36.26
CA THR A 49 -23.46 2.09 -35.38
C THR A 49 -23.45 2.69 -33.99
N ILE A 50 -23.97 1.95 -33.01
CA ILE A 50 -24.03 2.44 -31.63
C ILE A 50 -22.60 2.73 -31.10
N PRO A 51 -22.30 3.97 -30.70
CA PRO A 51 -20.96 4.37 -30.26
C PRO A 51 -20.46 3.57 -29.06
N ILE A 52 -19.14 3.36 -29.00
CA ILE A 52 -18.45 2.79 -27.82
C ILE A 52 -18.78 3.64 -26.59
N GLY A 53 -19.03 2.98 -25.47
CA GLY A 53 -19.46 3.64 -24.22
C GLY A 53 -20.95 3.97 -24.16
N THR A 54 -21.73 3.57 -25.17
CA THR A 54 -23.19 3.71 -25.16
C THR A 54 -23.91 2.38 -25.45
N SER A 55 -25.18 2.30 -25.06
CA SER A 55 -26.08 1.21 -25.43
C SER A 55 -27.38 1.77 -26.01
N PHE A 56 -27.90 1.15 -27.07
CA PHE A 56 -29.18 1.56 -27.65
C PHE A 56 -30.34 1.28 -26.69
N ILE A 57 -31.25 2.24 -26.56
CA ILE A 57 -32.51 2.04 -25.85
C ILE A 57 -33.55 1.47 -26.82
N GLN A 58 -33.91 0.20 -26.63
CA GLN A 58 -34.97 -0.43 -27.42
C GLN A 58 -36.29 0.36 -27.32
N ASN A 59 -37.08 0.34 -28.41
CA ASN A 59 -38.34 1.08 -28.55
C ASN A 59 -38.19 2.62 -28.55
N SER A 60 -36.98 3.17 -28.68
CA SER A 60 -36.76 4.63 -28.70
C SER A 60 -36.83 5.28 -30.08
N VAL A 61 -36.92 4.48 -31.15
CA VAL A 61 -36.90 5.00 -32.53
C VAL A 61 -38.23 5.67 -32.87
N THR A 62 -38.17 6.85 -33.47
CA THR A 62 -39.30 7.53 -34.09
C THR A 62 -38.94 8.01 -35.50
N ILE A 63 -39.88 7.95 -36.43
CA ILE A 63 -39.80 8.59 -37.75
C ILE A 63 -40.89 9.67 -37.80
N ASN A 64 -40.52 10.93 -38.01
CA ASN A 64 -41.43 12.08 -37.98
C ASN A 64 -42.28 12.12 -36.70
N ASN A 65 -41.65 11.84 -35.56
CA ASN A 65 -42.28 11.68 -34.24
C ASN A 65 -43.26 10.50 -34.09
N VAL A 66 -43.39 9.63 -35.11
CA VAL A 66 -44.18 8.39 -35.05
C VAL A 66 -43.29 7.26 -34.53
N PRO A 67 -43.65 6.60 -33.40
CA PRO A 67 -42.86 5.50 -32.85
C PRO A 67 -42.69 4.32 -33.81
N GLN A 68 -41.48 3.75 -33.83
CA GLN A 68 -41.11 2.55 -34.59
C GLN A 68 -40.49 1.53 -33.62
N PRO A 69 -41.28 0.83 -32.78
CA PRO A 69 -40.75 0.08 -31.64
C PRO A 69 -39.77 -1.03 -32.01
N ILE A 70 -39.98 -1.65 -33.17
CA ILE A 70 -39.16 -2.76 -33.68
C ILE A 70 -37.93 -2.30 -34.46
N ALA A 71 -37.81 -1.00 -34.77
CA ALA A 71 -36.70 -0.49 -35.54
C ALA A 71 -35.42 -0.44 -34.70
N ASN A 72 -34.29 -0.75 -35.32
CA ASN A 72 -32.98 -0.69 -34.69
C ASN A 72 -31.98 -0.02 -35.65
N PRO A 73 -31.34 1.10 -35.25
CA PRO A 73 -30.37 1.79 -36.10
C PRO A 73 -29.20 0.91 -36.55
N SER A 74 -28.76 -0.08 -35.75
CA SER A 74 -27.61 -0.92 -36.12
C SER A 74 -27.93 -1.91 -37.25
N THR A 75 -29.19 -2.35 -37.35
CA THR A 75 -29.66 -3.23 -38.43
C THR A 75 -30.30 -2.45 -39.58
N GLY A 76 -30.56 -1.16 -39.39
CA GLY A 76 -31.13 -0.25 -40.38
C GLY A 76 -32.59 0.11 -40.10
N ILE A 77 -32.92 1.35 -40.43
CA ILE A 77 -34.25 1.95 -40.31
C ILE A 77 -34.72 2.30 -41.73
N PRO A 78 -35.66 1.55 -42.31
CA PRO A 78 -36.19 1.84 -43.63
C PRO A 78 -37.05 3.11 -43.58
N ILE A 79 -36.85 4.00 -44.54
CA ILE A 79 -37.63 5.23 -44.72
C ILE A 79 -38.41 5.10 -46.02
N SER A 80 -39.66 5.57 -45.99
CA SER A 80 -40.49 5.64 -47.19
C SER A 80 -39.82 6.50 -48.26
N THR A 81 -40.23 6.31 -49.51
CA THR A 81 -39.80 7.16 -50.62
C THR A 81 -39.97 8.64 -50.26
N LEU A 82 -38.93 9.43 -50.51
CA LEU A 82 -38.98 10.88 -50.38
C LEU A 82 -39.10 11.49 -51.78
N ALA A 83 -40.25 12.10 -52.09
CA ALA A 83 -40.44 12.87 -53.30
C ALA A 83 -39.58 14.16 -53.28
N PRO A 84 -39.43 14.87 -54.41
CA PRO A 84 -38.71 16.13 -54.45
C PRO A 84 -39.19 17.10 -53.37
N SER A 85 -38.25 17.70 -52.64
CA SER A 85 -38.47 18.60 -51.50
C SER A 85 -39.05 17.97 -50.22
N GLU A 86 -39.37 16.68 -50.20
CA GLU A 86 -39.82 16.01 -48.97
C GLU A 86 -38.66 15.75 -48.00
N SER A 87 -39.02 15.60 -46.72
CA SER A 87 -38.08 15.35 -45.63
C SER A 87 -38.58 14.28 -44.67
N ALA A 88 -37.64 13.61 -44.02
CA ALA A 88 -37.92 12.72 -42.89
C ALA A 88 -36.97 13.02 -41.74
N THR A 89 -37.46 12.92 -40.51
CA THR A 89 -36.65 13.05 -39.29
C THR A 89 -36.71 11.75 -38.51
N ILE A 90 -35.55 11.13 -38.31
CA ILE A 90 -35.38 9.93 -37.51
C ILE A 90 -34.82 10.37 -36.17
N SER A 91 -35.35 9.85 -35.06
CA SER A 91 -34.74 10.03 -33.75
C SER A 91 -34.67 8.71 -33.01
N PHE A 92 -33.63 8.52 -32.20
CA PHE A 92 -33.47 7.37 -31.31
C PHE A 92 -32.68 7.77 -30.07
N ARG A 93 -32.64 6.91 -29.05
CA ARG A 93 -31.93 7.19 -27.80
C ARG A 93 -30.88 6.13 -27.51
N VAL A 94 -29.76 6.58 -26.94
CA VAL A 94 -28.76 5.71 -26.33
C VAL A 94 -28.58 6.06 -24.85
N LEU A 95 -28.08 5.11 -24.07
CA LEU A 95 -27.66 5.28 -22.68
C LEU A 95 -26.14 5.28 -22.61
N VAL A 96 -25.54 6.22 -21.88
CA VAL A 96 -24.09 6.24 -21.63
C VAL A 96 -23.74 5.21 -20.55
N THR A 97 -23.04 4.13 -20.93
CA THR A 97 -22.69 2.99 -20.06
C THR A 97 -21.26 3.08 -19.52
N SER A 98 -20.34 3.67 -20.28
CA SER A 98 -18.96 3.95 -19.85
C SER A 98 -18.42 5.21 -20.52
N ILE A 99 -17.31 5.72 -20.00
CA ILE A 99 -16.64 6.92 -20.52
C ILE A 99 -15.51 6.44 -21.43
N PRO A 100 -15.53 6.76 -22.73
CA PRO A 100 -14.42 6.46 -23.63
C PRO A 100 -13.12 7.10 -23.12
N PRO A 101 -11.93 6.50 -23.36
CA PRO A 101 -10.65 7.10 -22.94
C PRO A 101 -10.40 8.51 -23.47
N SER A 102 -11.02 8.89 -24.59
CA SER A 102 -11.00 10.25 -25.14
C SER A 102 -11.81 11.26 -24.33
N GLY A 103 -12.69 10.82 -23.42
CA GLY A 103 -13.68 11.67 -22.75
C GLY A 103 -14.84 12.11 -23.66
N GLU A 104 -14.90 11.61 -24.90
CA GLU A 104 -15.86 12.03 -25.92
C GLU A 104 -16.55 10.82 -26.57
N ILE A 105 -17.86 10.93 -26.80
CA ILE A 105 -18.63 9.99 -27.60
C ILE A 105 -18.72 10.53 -29.02
N GLN A 106 -18.24 9.75 -29.99
CA GLN A 106 -18.35 10.06 -31.41
C GLN A 106 -19.42 9.18 -32.07
N ASN A 107 -20.33 9.78 -32.82
CA ASN A 107 -21.40 9.08 -33.54
C ASN A 107 -21.41 9.46 -35.02
N GLN A 108 -21.52 8.45 -35.89
CA GLN A 108 -21.71 8.61 -37.33
C GLN A 108 -22.51 7.43 -37.89
N GLY A 109 -23.62 7.75 -38.55
CA GLY A 109 -24.41 6.80 -39.31
C GLY A 109 -24.14 6.87 -40.82
N ASN A 110 -24.89 6.09 -41.58
CA ASN A 110 -24.93 6.10 -43.03
C ASN A 110 -26.39 6.14 -43.52
N VAL A 111 -26.56 6.76 -44.67
CA VAL A 111 -27.83 6.76 -45.40
C VAL A 111 -27.56 6.15 -46.76
N SER A 112 -28.25 5.06 -47.08
CA SER A 112 -28.28 4.52 -48.43
C SER A 112 -29.65 4.75 -49.07
N PHE A 113 -29.66 4.97 -50.37
CA PHE A 113 -30.89 5.19 -51.14
C PHE A 113 -30.65 4.88 -52.62
N GLN A 114 -31.74 4.74 -53.35
CA GLN A 114 -31.75 4.51 -54.79
C GLN A 114 -32.52 5.60 -55.52
N TYR A 115 -32.05 5.97 -56.70
CA TYR A 115 -32.80 6.84 -57.61
C TYR A 115 -32.63 6.37 -59.05
N GLN A 116 -33.58 6.72 -59.91
CA GLN A 116 -33.63 6.24 -61.29
C GLN A 116 -34.00 7.40 -62.23
N PRO A 117 -33.01 8.08 -62.84
CA PRO A 117 -33.27 9.20 -63.74
C PRO A 117 -33.94 8.77 -65.05
N ASP A 118 -33.67 7.53 -65.49
CA ASP A 118 -34.20 6.93 -66.70
C ASP A 118 -34.85 5.59 -66.32
N ALA A 119 -36.18 5.51 -66.46
CA ALA A 119 -36.97 4.34 -66.09
C ALA A 119 -36.59 3.06 -66.84
N THR A 120 -35.86 3.18 -67.96
CA THR A 120 -35.40 2.03 -68.77
C THR A 120 -34.06 1.46 -68.31
N LYS A 121 -33.34 2.17 -67.42
CA LYS A 121 -32.03 1.75 -66.90
C LYS A 121 -32.15 1.30 -65.44
N PRO A 122 -31.30 0.39 -64.95
CA PRO A 122 -31.31 0.00 -63.54
C PRO A 122 -31.11 1.20 -62.59
N PRO A 123 -31.69 1.16 -61.38
CA PRO A 123 -31.55 2.25 -60.41
C PRO A 123 -30.11 2.41 -59.91
N ILE A 124 -29.72 3.65 -59.65
CA ILE A 124 -28.41 4.00 -59.09
C ILE A 124 -28.52 3.95 -57.57
N SER A 125 -27.62 3.21 -56.93
CA SER A 125 -27.50 3.15 -55.46
C SER A 125 -26.42 4.10 -54.96
N VAL A 126 -26.71 4.86 -53.92
CA VAL A 126 -25.78 5.77 -53.26
C VAL A 126 -25.81 5.49 -51.76
N THR A 127 -24.63 5.49 -51.15
CA THR A 127 -24.46 5.47 -49.69
C THR A 127 -23.60 6.66 -49.29
N THR A 128 -24.07 7.45 -48.33
CA THR A 128 -23.39 8.63 -47.83
C THR A 128 -23.39 8.62 -46.30
N PRO A 129 -22.25 8.89 -45.65
CA PRO A 129 -22.19 8.98 -44.20
C PRO A 129 -22.91 10.24 -43.71
N THR A 130 -23.42 10.21 -42.48
CA THR A 130 -23.86 11.40 -41.78
C THR A 130 -22.65 12.24 -41.35
N PRO A 131 -22.82 13.55 -41.07
CA PRO A 131 -21.84 14.30 -40.29
C PRO A 131 -21.51 13.57 -38.97
N THR A 132 -20.24 13.58 -38.58
CA THR A 132 -19.80 13.05 -37.30
C THR A 132 -20.20 14.01 -36.18
N THR A 133 -20.88 13.50 -35.16
CA THR A 133 -21.12 14.25 -33.92
C THR A 133 -20.09 13.85 -32.88
N ILE A 134 -19.50 14.83 -32.20
CA ILE A 134 -18.62 14.62 -31.05
C ILE A 134 -19.31 15.23 -29.83
N THR A 135 -19.53 14.43 -28.78
CA THR A 135 -20.18 14.88 -27.54
C THR A 135 -19.27 14.60 -26.36
N PRO A 136 -18.85 15.62 -25.58
CA PRO A 136 -18.05 15.40 -24.39
C PRO A 136 -18.90 14.74 -23.29
N VAL A 137 -18.28 13.81 -22.56
CA VAL A 137 -18.86 13.18 -21.37
C VAL A 137 -18.20 13.79 -20.15
N ASN A 138 -18.97 14.54 -19.37
CA ASN A 138 -18.50 15.24 -18.19
C ASN A 138 -18.66 14.38 -16.95
N VAL A 139 -17.54 14.10 -16.28
CA VAL A 139 -17.50 13.41 -14.98
C VAL A 139 -16.41 14.00 -14.10
N GLY A 140 -16.68 14.11 -12.80
CA GLY A 140 -15.62 14.26 -11.80
C GLY A 140 -15.35 12.91 -11.18
N THR A 141 -14.11 12.41 -11.30
CA THR A 141 -13.73 11.11 -10.75
C THR A 141 -12.36 11.22 -10.11
N ILE A 142 -12.27 10.82 -8.83
CA ILE A 142 -11.02 10.69 -8.10
C ILE A 142 -10.84 9.22 -7.71
N ASN A 143 -9.64 8.68 -7.96
CA ASN A 143 -9.24 7.34 -7.55
C ASN A 143 -8.04 7.43 -6.58
N PRO A 144 -8.26 7.38 -5.26
CA PRO A 144 -7.20 7.62 -4.30
C PRO A 144 -6.49 6.34 -3.86
N ILE A 145 -5.17 6.45 -3.72
CA ILE A 145 -4.30 5.40 -3.19
C ILE A 145 -3.65 5.90 -1.92
N LYS A 146 -3.51 5.02 -0.93
CA LYS A 146 -2.79 5.28 0.30
C LYS A 146 -1.61 4.32 0.46
N THR A 147 -0.47 4.85 0.87
CA THR A 147 0.75 4.11 1.18
C THR A 147 1.31 4.51 2.54
N ALA A 148 2.22 3.68 3.06
CA ALA A 148 3.01 3.94 4.24
C ALA A 148 4.48 3.73 3.91
N ASP A 149 5.37 4.47 4.57
CA ASP A 149 6.82 4.33 4.41
C ASP A 149 7.40 3.05 5.05
N LYS A 150 6.65 2.43 5.97
CA LYS A 150 7.04 1.19 6.67
C LYS A 150 5.94 0.14 6.61
N SER A 151 6.33 -1.12 6.43
CA SER A 151 5.43 -2.29 6.47
C SER A 151 5.44 -3.01 7.81
N ILE A 152 6.49 -2.80 8.62
CA ILE A 152 6.66 -3.33 9.98
C ILE A 152 7.23 -2.22 10.87
N VAL A 153 6.71 -2.07 12.10
CA VAL A 153 7.09 -1.02 13.06
C VAL A 153 7.12 -1.54 14.49
N SER A 154 7.77 -0.82 15.40
CA SER A 154 7.70 -1.03 16.84
C SER A 154 6.96 0.12 17.54
N VAL A 155 6.56 -0.05 18.80
CA VAL A 155 6.06 1.08 19.60
C VAL A 155 7.18 2.13 19.73
N GLY A 156 6.85 3.40 19.51
CA GLY A 156 7.79 4.52 19.45
C GLY A 156 8.11 4.97 18.03
N ASP A 157 7.97 4.08 17.03
CA ASP A 157 8.21 4.43 15.63
C ASP A 157 7.26 5.51 15.12
N THR A 158 7.76 6.32 14.20
CA THR A 158 6.93 7.20 13.37
C THR A 158 6.69 6.54 12.02
N ILE A 159 5.43 6.61 11.56
CA ILE A 159 4.97 6.18 10.23
C ILE A 159 4.58 7.44 9.44
N THR A 160 5.03 7.52 8.20
CA THR A 160 4.57 8.53 7.24
C THR A 160 3.52 7.90 6.33
N PHE A 161 2.28 8.36 6.42
CA PHE A 161 1.23 8.00 5.46
C PHE A 161 1.25 8.98 4.30
N THR A 162 1.10 8.46 3.08
CA THR A 162 0.99 9.24 1.86
C THR A 162 -0.31 8.86 1.13
N ILE A 163 -1.13 9.85 0.80
CA ILE A 163 -2.35 9.70 0.02
C ILE A 163 -2.14 10.41 -1.32
N THR A 164 -2.25 9.67 -2.42
CA THR A 164 -2.11 10.21 -3.78
C THR A 164 -3.38 9.99 -4.55
N PHE A 165 -3.83 11.02 -5.26
CA PHE A 165 -4.96 10.88 -6.16
C PHE A 165 -4.91 11.89 -7.31
N GLN A 166 -5.55 11.52 -8.41
CA GLN A 166 -5.69 12.31 -9.62
C GLN A 166 -7.16 12.54 -9.92
N ASN A 167 -7.49 13.69 -10.51
CA ASN A 167 -8.77 13.84 -11.19
C ASN A 167 -8.70 13.13 -12.55
N GLU A 168 -9.18 11.88 -12.59
CA GLU A 168 -9.32 11.06 -13.80
C GLU A 168 -10.58 11.42 -14.61
N GLY A 169 -11.35 12.39 -14.13
CA GLY A 169 -12.51 12.93 -14.82
C GLY A 169 -12.16 13.92 -15.93
N THR A 170 -13.19 14.43 -16.57
CA THR A 170 -13.13 15.36 -17.70
C THR A 170 -13.50 16.79 -17.31
N ILE A 171 -13.96 17.01 -16.08
CA ILE A 171 -14.26 18.33 -15.51
C ILE A 171 -13.54 18.53 -14.17
N PRO A 172 -13.34 19.79 -13.72
CA PRO A 172 -12.79 20.05 -12.40
C PRO A 172 -13.64 19.46 -11.27
N VAL A 173 -12.96 19.04 -10.21
CA VAL A 173 -13.58 18.66 -8.93
C VAL A 173 -13.17 19.67 -7.86
N THR A 174 -14.13 20.17 -7.10
CA THR A 174 -13.97 21.25 -6.12
C THR A 174 -14.26 20.77 -4.70
N ASP A 175 -14.01 21.63 -3.72
CA ASP A 175 -14.34 21.42 -2.31
C ASP A 175 -13.80 20.09 -1.76
N ILE A 176 -12.62 19.71 -2.26
CA ILE A 176 -11.99 18.44 -1.91
C ILE A 176 -11.58 18.48 -0.44
N SER A 177 -12.10 17.54 0.35
CA SER A 177 -11.75 17.32 1.75
C SER A 177 -11.28 15.89 1.96
N VAL A 178 -10.08 15.74 2.52
CA VAL A 178 -9.50 14.43 2.85
C VAL A 178 -9.56 14.22 4.35
N ILE A 179 -10.33 13.21 4.78
CA ILE A 179 -10.47 12.82 6.18
C ILE A 179 -9.77 11.46 6.36
N ASP A 180 -8.93 11.37 7.38
CA ASP A 180 -8.24 10.13 7.75
C ASP A 180 -8.25 9.97 9.26
N SER A 181 -9.02 8.99 9.73
CA SER A 181 -9.12 8.67 11.15
C SER A 181 -7.87 7.93 11.61
N LEU A 182 -7.27 8.39 12.71
CA LEU A 182 -6.05 7.77 13.23
C LEU A 182 -6.31 6.31 13.64
N PRO A 183 -5.45 5.37 13.20
CA PRO A 183 -5.53 3.98 13.64
C PRO A 183 -5.36 3.85 15.16
N VAL A 184 -6.01 2.83 15.74
CA VAL A 184 -5.82 2.47 17.15
C VAL A 184 -4.34 2.21 17.45
N GLY A 185 -3.86 2.72 18.58
CA GLY A 185 -2.47 2.60 19.01
C GLY A 185 -1.52 3.59 18.36
N THR A 186 -2.04 4.58 17.62
CA THR A 186 -1.25 5.67 17.05
C THR A 186 -1.68 7.03 17.60
N SER A 187 -0.77 8.01 17.52
CA SER A 187 -1.05 9.43 17.77
C SER A 187 -0.58 10.27 16.60
N PHE A 188 -1.31 11.32 16.25
CA PHE A 188 -0.92 12.22 15.18
C PHE A 188 0.28 13.07 15.60
N VAL A 189 1.26 13.24 14.71
CA VAL A 189 2.37 14.17 14.90
C VAL A 189 1.93 15.55 14.40
N PRO A 190 1.72 16.56 15.26
CA PRO A 190 1.26 17.88 14.85
C PRO A 190 2.21 18.55 13.84
N ASN A 191 1.66 19.38 12.96
CA ASN A 191 2.42 20.11 11.92
C ASN A 191 3.21 19.22 10.95
N SER A 192 2.82 17.94 10.82
CA SER A 192 3.45 17.00 9.88
C SER A 192 2.76 16.93 8.51
N VAL A 193 1.60 17.57 8.34
CA VAL A 193 0.83 17.52 7.10
C VAL A 193 1.53 18.33 6.01
N THR A 194 1.64 17.75 4.82
CA THR A 194 2.04 18.45 3.60
C THR A 194 1.08 18.15 2.45
N ILE A 195 0.90 19.12 1.55
CA ILE A 195 0.22 18.96 0.27
C ILE A 195 1.25 19.28 -0.82
N ASN A 196 1.52 18.34 -1.72
CA ASN A 196 2.56 18.45 -2.75
C ASN A 196 3.92 18.90 -2.19
N ASN A 197 4.31 18.33 -1.05
CA ASN A 197 5.51 18.67 -0.28
C ASN A 197 5.53 20.08 0.34
N ILE A 198 4.44 20.82 0.25
CA ILE A 198 4.28 22.13 0.91
C ILE A 198 3.64 21.91 2.28
N PRO A 199 4.27 22.34 3.39
CA PRO A 199 3.70 22.20 4.72
C PRO A 199 2.35 22.92 4.86
N VAL A 200 1.40 22.28 5.54
CA VAL A 200 0.12 22.87 5.91
C VAL A 200 0.03 22.90 7.44
N PRO A 201 0.49 23.98 8.09
CA PRO A 201 0.49 24.09 9.54
C PRO A 201 -0.92 23.96 10.12
N ASN A 202 -1.04 23.36 11.30
CA ASN A 202 -2.29 23.15 12.03
C ASN A 202 -3.35 22.28 11.32
N ALA A 203 -3.09 21.76 10.13
CA ALA A 203 -3.98 20.78 9.50
C ALA A 203 -3.96 19.48 10.31
N ASN A 204 -5.15 18.88 10.44
CA ASN A 204 -5.31 17.59 11.11
C ASN A 204 -6.12 16.65 10.20
N PRO A 205 -5.56 15.49 9.80
CA PRO A 205 -6.25 14.53 8.97
C PRO A 205 -7.60 14.06 9.54
N SER A 206 -7.75 13.99 10.87
CA SER A 206 -9.00 13.50 11.48
C SER A 206 -10.15 14.49 11.40
N THR A 207 -9.87 15.77 11.21
CA THR A 207 -10.89 16.83 11.07
C THR A 207 -11.11 17.25 9.61
N GLY A 208 -10.32 16.72 8.68
CA GLY A 208 -10.35 17.07 7.27
C GLY A 208 -9.22 17.99 6.85
N ILE A 209 -8.64 17.69 5.69
CA ILE A 209 -7.61 18.48 5.02
C ILE A 209 -8.24 19.05 3.73
N PRO A 210 -8.44 20.38 3.63
CA PRO A 210 -8.93 20.99 2.40
C PRO A 210 -7.82 21.02 1.34
N VAL A 211 -8.15 20.58 0.13
CA VAL A 211 -7.22 20.57 -1.02
C VAL A 211 -7.60 21.63 -2.06
N GLY A 212 -8.88 22.02 -2.11
CA GLY A 212 -9.38 23.01 -3.06
C GLY A 212 -9.92 22.38 -4.33
N THR A 213 -9.47 22.87 -5.48
CA THR A 213 -9.91 22.41 -6.82
C THR A 213 -8.82 21.59 -7.48
N LEU A 214 -9.20 20.52 -8.17
CA LEU A 214 -8.31 19.69 -8.99
C LEU A 214 -8.89 19.60 -10.41
N ASN A 215 -8.18 20.17 -11.39
CA ASN A 215 -8.57 20.12 -12.79
C ASN A 215 -8.31 18.73 -13.39
N PRO A 216 -8.91 18.39 -14.55
CA PRO A 216 -8.64 17.12 -15.22
C PRO A 216 -7.15 16.86 -15.39
N THR A 217 -6.73 15.63 -15.09
CA THR A 217 -5.33 15.15 -15.12
C THR A 217 -4.40 15.72 -14.04
N GLU A 218 -4.83 16.71 -13.25
CA GLU A 218 -4.04 17.16 -12.11
C GLU A 218 -4.05 16.11 -10.99
N SER A 219 -2.89 15.97 -10.34
CA SER A 219 -2.68 15.06 -9.21
C SER A 219 -2.30 15.84 -7.98
N VAL A 220 -2.66 15.30 -6.82
CA VAL A 220 -2.23 15.80 -5.52
C VAL A 220 -1.68 14.67 -4.67
N THR A 221 -0.66 15.01 -3.88
CA THR A 221 -0.06 14.14 -2.89
C THR A 221 -0.18 14.78 -1.53
N ILE A 222 -0.81 14.10 -0.58
CA ILE A 222 -0.89 14.52 0.82
C ILE A 222 -0.04 13.56 1.64
N SER A 223 0.81 14.07 2.52
CA SER A 223 1.50 13.23 3.49
C SER A 223 1.34 13.76 4.91
N PHE A 224 1.33 12.86 5.88
CA PHE A 224 1.31 13.19 7.30
C PHE A 224 1.93 12.08 8.13
N LYS A 225 2.35 12.41 9.35
CA LYS A 225 3.03 11.47 10.25
C LYS A 225 2.17 11.09 11.44
N VAL A 226 2.25 9.83 11.84
CA VAL A 226 1.72 9.32 13.10
C VAL A 226 2.80 8.59 13.88
N GLN A 227 2.76 8.66 15.20
CA GLN A 227 3.63 7.90 16.09
C GLN A 227 2.87 6.69 16.65
N VAL A 228 3.48 5.51 16.63
CA VAL A 228 2.96 4.32 17.30
C VAL A 228 3.18 4.48 18.80
N ILE A 229 2.11 4.59 19.58
CA ILE A 229 2.17 4.87 21.03
C ILE A 229 1.82 3.65 21.87
N THR A 230 1.08 2.69 21.32
CA THR A 230 0.76 1.43 22.02
C THR A 230 0.69 0.30 21.00
N LEU A 231 0.99 -0.92 21.44
CA LEU A 231 0.84 -2.13 20.63
C LEU A 231 -0.65 -2.48 20.46
N PRO A 232 -1.22 -2.47 19.23
CA PRO A 232 -2.60 -2.87 19.02
C PRO A 232 -2.80 -4.35 19.36
N ALA A 233 -3.99 -4.73 19.85
CA ALA A 233 -4.28 -6.10 20.29
C ALA A 233 -4.08 -7.15 19.17
N ASN A 234 -4.51 -6.82 17.95
CA ASN A 234 -4.30 -7.67 16.78
C ASN A 234 -2.90 -7.54 16.13
N ARG A 235 -2.00 -6.74 16.74
CA ARG A 235 -0.66 -6.41 16.22
C ARG A 235 -0.65 -5.78 14.83
N MET A 236 -1.76 -5.20 14.40
CA MET A 236 -1.86 -4.56 13.08
C MET A 236 -2.36 -3.13 13.22
N ILE A 237 -1.67 -2.20 12.57
CA ILE A 237 -2.17 -0.86 12.30
C ILE A 237 -2.87 -0.93 10.94
N THR A 238 -4.18 -0.69 10.91
CA THR A 238 -4.95 -0.59 9.66
C THR A 238 -5.37 0.86 9.46
N ASN A 239 -5.11 1.41 8.27
CA ASN A 239 -5.49 2.78 7.96
C ASN A 239 -6.23 2.92 6.62
N ILE A 240 -7.24 3.80 6.57
CA ILE A 240 -8.10 4.08 5.43
C ILE A 240 -8.38 5.59 5.40
N ALA A 241 -8.22 6.21 4.23
CA ALA A 241 -8.62 7.60 4.01
C ALA A 241 -9.97 7.68 3.29
N SER A 242 -10.73 8.73 3.57
CA SER A 242 -11.95 9.13 2.87
C SER A 242 -11.74 10.48 2.19
N ILE A 243 -12.09 10.57 0.91
CA ILE A 243 -12.00 11.78 0.09
C ILE A 243 -13.42 12.14 -0.36
N THR A 244 -13.88 13.31 0.06
CA THR A 244 -15.14 13.89 -0.40
C THR A 244 -14.85 15.07 -1.32
N TYR A 245 -15.56 15.16 -2.44
CA TYR A 245 -15.41 16.24 -3.42
C TYR A 245 -16.73 16.53 -4.14
N THR A 246 -16.80 17.69 -4.76
CA THR A 246 -17.95 18.14 -5.53
C THR A 246 -17.60 18.23 -7.02
N SER A 247 -18.55 17.90 -7.89
CA SER A 247 -18.44 18.08 -9.34
C SER A 247 -19.74 18.62 -9.91
N GLN A 248 -19.67 19.40 -11.00
CA GLN A 248 -20.86 19.95 -11.65
C GLN A 248 -20.85 19.64 -13.16
N PRO A 249 -21.25 18.43 -13.57
CA PRO A 249 -21.25 18.04 -14.98
C PRO A 249 -22.21 18.84 -15.87
N ASP A 250 -23.32 19.30 -15.30
CA ASP A 250 -24.33 20.15 -15.96
C ASP A 250 -24.49 21.46 -15.17
N PRO A 251 -24.03 22.61 -15.70
CA PRO A 251 -24.10 23.90 -15.01
C PRO A 251 -25.53 24.35 -14.65
N THR A 252 -26.55 23.79 -15.29
CA THR A 252 -27.96 24.12 -15.02
C THR A 252 -28.55 23.34 -13.85
N ARG A 253 -27.81 22.37 -13.31
CA ARG A 253 -28.24 21.49 -12.21
C ARG A 253 -27.39 21.73 -10.95
N PRO A 254 -27.91 21.34 -9.78
CA PRO A 254 -27.14 21.35 -8.55
C PRO A 254 -25.86 20.51 -8.69
N PRO A 255 -24.74 20.92 -8.06
CA PRO A 255 -23.53 20.11 -8.00
C PRO A 255 -23.77 18.76 -7.30
N ILE A 256 -22.93 17.79 -7.63
CA ILE A 256 -22.96 16.42 -7.09
C ILE A 256 -21.79 16.28 -6.13
N THR A 257 -22.07 15.89 -4.88
CA THR A 257 -21.05 15.53 -3.90
C THR A 257 -20.82 14.03 -3.91
N THR A 258 -19.57 13.62 -4.09
CA THR A 258 -19.13 12.22 -4.13
C THR A 258 -18.16 11.96 -2.99
N THR A 259 -18.24 10.78 -2.38
CA THR A 259 -17.26 10.32 -1.40
C THR A 259 -16.67 8.99 -1.88
N THR A 260 -15.35 8.89 -1.82
CA THR A 260 -14.59 7.68 -2.17
C THR A 260 -13.56 7.39 -1.09
N THR A 261 -13.14 6.15 -0.96
CA THR A 261 -12.18 5.72 0.06
C THR A 261 -10.98 5.05 -0.57
N THR A 262 -9.81 5.19 0.05
CA THR A 262 -8.65 4.39 -0.34
C THR A 262 -8.87 2.92 0.03
N PRO A 263 -8.22 1.96 -0.66
CA PRO A 263 -8.05 0.63 -0.10
C PRO A 263 -7.38 0.68 1.29
N PRO A 264 -7.68 -0.25 2.21
CA PRO A 264 -7.00 -0.31 3.49
C PRO A 264 -5.53 -0.70 3.32
N ILE A 265 -4.66 -0.02 4.06
CA ILE A 265 -3.27 -0.45 4.26
C ILE A 265 -3.10 -1.02 5.67
N THR A 266 -2.35 -2.12 5.77
CA THR A 266 -2.06 -2.81 7.03
C THR A 266 -0.55 -2.84 7.28
N ILE A 267 -0.15 -2.54 8.51
CA ILE A 267 1.25 -2.51 8.97
C ILE A 267 1.35 -3.38 10.20
N GLU A 268 2.31 -4.30 10.24
CA GLU A 268 2.54 -5.15 11.42
C GLU A 268 3.28 -4.35 12.50
N VAL A 269 2.84 -4.50 13.75
CA VAL A 269 3.54 -3.96 14.92
C VAL A 269 4.29 -5.08 15.63
N ASN A 270 5.62 -4.99 15.60
CA ASN A 270 6.52 -5.86 16.32
C ASN A 270 6.35 -5.64 17.83
N PRO A 271 6.12 -6.72 18.61
CA PRO A 271 5.96 -6.62 20.05
C PRO A 271 7.28 -6.33 20.78
N ASN A 272 8.43 -6.49 20.12
CA ASN A 272 9.75 -6.43 20.73
C ASN A 272 10.60 -5.35 20.05
N GLU A 273 11.03 -4.34 20.80
CA GLU A 273 12.40 -3.87 20.63
C GLU A 273 13.35 -4.97 21.15
N PRO A 274 14.54 -5.18 20.55
CA PRO A 274 15.43 -6.26 20.97
C PRO A 274 15.84 -6.07 22.43
N ASN A 275 15.35 -6.96 23.29
CA ASN A 275 15.87 -7.08 24.65
C ASN A 275 17.36 -7.45 24.56
N THR A 276 18.16 -6.92 25.49
CA THR A 276 19.60 -7.22 25.52
C THR A 276 19.90 -8.25 26.59
N PHE A 277 20.61 -9.32 26.24
CA PHE A 277 21.10 -10.32 27.18
C PHE A 277 22.63 -10.50 27.03
N ILE A 278 23.38 -10.03 28.02
CA ILE A 278 24.84 -9.92 27.96
C ILE A 278 25.47 -10.73 29.09
N LYS A 279 26.55 -11.46 28.76
CA LYS A 279 27.38 -12.19 29.71
C LYS A 279 28.81 -11.65 29.73
N THR A 280 29.31 -11.38 30.92
CA THR A 280 30.69 -10.91 31.15
C THR A 280 31.35 -11.69 32.29
N ALA A 281 32.67 -11.61 32.35
CA ALA A 281 33.48 -12.13 33.45
C ALA A 281 34.29 -10.99 34.07
N ASN A 282 34.65 -11.13 35.35
CA ASN A 282 35.48 -10.15 36.04
C ASN A 282 36.98 -10.23 35.65
N VAL A 283 37.38 -11.23 34.88
CA VAL A 283 38.77 -11.48 34.48
C VAL A 283 38.88 -11.66 32.96
N ASN A 284 40.05 -11.30 32.42
CA ASN A 284 40.38 -11.47 31.00
C ASN A 284 41.28 -12.69 30.74
N SER A 285 41.73 -13.37 31.79
CA SER A 285 42.46 -14.64 31.75
C SER A 285 42.33 -15.35 33.09
N ALA A 286 42.61 -16.65 33.15
CA ALA A 286 42.53 -17.42 34.38
C ALA A 286 43.57 -18.55 34.44
N HIS A 287 44.01 -18.90 35.66
CA HIS A 287 44.84 -20.06 35.97
C HIS A 287 44.01 -21.13 36.68
N LEU A 288 44.61 -22.31 36.85
CA LEU A 288 44.03 -23.38 37.66
C LEU A 288 43.84 -22.91 39.11
N GLY A 289 42.63 -23.10 39.65
CA GLY A 289 42.25 -22.70 41.01
C GLY A 289 41.63 -21.31 41.13
N ASP A 290 41.74 -20.46 40.09
CA ASP A 290 41.19 -19.10 40.10
C ASP A 290 39.65 -19.11 40.22
N PHE A 291 39.10 -18.05 40.81
CA PHE A 291 37.67 -17.81 40.88
C PHE A 291 37.24 -16.79 39.82
N ILE A 292 36.26 -17.18 39.00
CA ILE A 292 35.67 -16.33 37.98
C ILE A 292 34.26 -15.96 38.43
N THR A 293 33.98 -14.66 38.52
CA THR A 293 32.63 -14.14 38.71
C THR A 293 32.04 -13.82 37.34
N TYR A 294 31.00 -14.56 36.95
CA TYR A 294 30.19 -14.23 35.79
C TYR A 294 29.10 -13.23 36.17
N THR A 295 28.88 -12.23 35.32
CA THR A 295 27.77 -11.27 35.42
C THR A 295 26.89 -11.40 34.17
N LEU A 296 25.62 -11.74 34.37
CA LEU A 296 24.58 -11.79 33.34
C LEU A 296 23.66 -10.58 33.52
N THR A 297 23.51 -9.77 32.48
CA THR A 297 22.63 -8.60 32.48
C THR A 297 21.56 -8.80 31.42
N PHE A 298 20.29 -8.78 31.84
CA PHE A 298 19.15 -8.75 30.95
C PHE A 298 18.42 -7.41 31.10
N THR A 299 18.12 -6.73 29.99
CA THR A 299 17.35 -5.48 29.98
C THR A 299 16.12 -5.66 29.11
N ASN A 300 14.95 -5.33 29.67
CA ASN A 300 13.71 -5.26 28.90
C ASN A 300 13.64 -3.90 28.19
N ASN A 301 14.06 -3.85 26.93
CA ASN A 301 13.97 -2.65 26.10
C ASN A 301 12.58 -2.49 25.48
N GLY A 302 11.71 -3.52 25.59
CA GLY A 302 10.34 -3.46 25.12
C GLY A 302 9.45 -2.55 25.96
N THR A 303 8.22 -2.34 25.46
CA THR A 303 7.20 -1.47 26.08
C THR A 303 6.18 -2.22 26.93
N ILE A 304 6.30 -3.55 27.04
CA ILE A 304 5.44 -4.39 27.89
C ILE A 304 6.29 -5.21 28.87
N PRO A 305 5.74 -5.62 30.03
CA PRO A 305 6.45 -6.49 30.96
C PRO A 305 6.76 -7.86 30.35
N VAL A 306 7.97 -8.37 30.59
CA VAL A 306 8.31 -9.77 30.33
C VAL A 306 8.19 -10.56 31.63
N ASN A 307 7.57 -11.72 31.56
CA ASN A 307 7.22 -12.57 32.70
C ASN A 307 7.89 -13.93 32.59
N ASN A 308 7.93 -14.67 33.71
CA ASN A 308 8.54 -16.00 33.78
C ASN A 308 10.00 -16.02 33.31
N VAL A 309 10.74 -14.95 33.60
CA VAL A 309 12.15 -14.83 33.22
C VAL A 309 12.97 -15.89 33.97
N LEU A 310 13.57 -16.81 33.22
CA LEU A 310 14.41 -17.91 33.67
C LEU A 310 15.77 -17.85 32.98
N ILE A 311 16.82 -17.66 33.75
CA ILE A 311 18.20 -17.63 33.26
C ILE A 311 18.90 -18.95 33.62
N THR A 312 19.55 -19.60 32.66
CA THR A 312 20.36 -20.80 32.85
C THR A 312 21.77 -20.61 32.30
N ASP A 313 22.75 -21.25 32.94
CA ASP A 313 24.16 -21.15 32.57
C ASP A 313 24.80 -22.54 32.64
N PRO A 314 24.79 -23.30 31.55
CA PRO A 314 25.51 -24.56 31.47
C PRO A 314 27.01 -24.32 31.60
N LEU A 315 27.65 -24.86 32.64
CA LEU A 315 29.07 -24.66 32.87
C LEU A 315 29.92 -25.57 31.98
N PRO A 316 31.01 -25.05 31.40
CA PRO A 316 31.98 -25.87 30.68
C PRO A 316 32.77 -26.77 31.66
N PRO A 317 33.35 -27.89 31.21
CA PRO A 317 33.99 -28.88 32.08
C PRO A 317 35.22 -28.36 32.84
N GLU A 318 35.80 -27.24 32.41
CA GLU A 318 36.97 -26.62 33.05
C GLU A 318 36.66 -25.91 34.36
N VAL A 319 35.39 -25.64 34.65
CA VAL A 319 34.98 -24.87 35.84
C VAL A 319 33.92 -25.60 36.65
N THR A 320 33.97 -25.42 37.97
CA THR A 320 32.96 -25.93 38.90
C THR A 320 32.22 -24.77 39.55
N PHE A 321 30.89 -24.86 39.66
CA PHE A 321 30.08 -23.86 40.35
C PHE A 321 30.50 -23.72 41.82
N TYR A 322 30.71 -22.48 42.30
CA TYR A 322 30.97 -22.21 43.71
C TYR A 322 29.63 -22.00 44.44
N PRO A 323 29.19 -22.92 45.33
CA PRO A 323 27.87 -22.87 45.92
C PRO A 323 27.60 -21.58 46.71
N ASN A 324 26.31 -21.19 46.78
CA ASN A 324 25.84 -19.99 47.50
C ASN A 324 26.39 -18.64 46.99
N SER A 325 27.05 -18.61 45.82
CA SER A 325 27.59 -17.39 45.23
C SER A 325 26.60 -16.57 44.39
N VAL A 326 25.39 -17.09 44.14
CA VAL A 326 24.41 -16.42 43.29
C VAL A 326 23.86 -15.16 43.96
N THR A 327 23.89 -14.03 43.24
CA THR A 327 23.17 -12.80 43.60
C THR A 327 22.29 -12.36 42.44
N VAL A 328 21.15 -11.74 42.76
CA VAL A 328 20.23 -11.13 41.79
C VAL A 328 19.98 -9.70 42.25
N ASN A 329 20.32 -8.72 41.41
CA ASN A 329 20.28 -7.29 41.73
C ASN A 329 21.01 -6.97 43.04
N GLY A 330 22.13 -7.66 43.30
CA GLY A 330 22.93 -7.52 44.52
C GLY A 330 22.40 -8.29 45.74
N VAL A 331 21.20 -8.88 45.67
CA VAL A 331 20.62 -9.67 46.77
C VAL A 331 21.06 -11.12 46.64
N ALA A 332 21.64 -11.69 47.71
CA ALA A 332 22.09 -13.07 47.75
C ALA A 332 20.92 -14.07 47.64
N ARG A 333 21.11 -15.12 46.85
CA ARG A 333 20.15 -16.23 46.68
C ARG A 333 20.83 -17.58 46.97
N PRO A 334 21.15 -17.88 48.24
CA PRO A 334 21.78 -19.15 48.61
C PRO A 334 20.93 -20.35 48.17
N GLY A 335 21.58 -21.47 47.86
CA GLY A 335 20.93 -22.68 47.33
C GLY A 335 20.53 -22.62 45.85
N THR A 336 20.61 -21.46 45.18
CA THR A 336 20.35 -21.34 43.75
C THR A 336 21.53 -21.89 42.94
N ASN A 337 21.25 -22.65 41.87
CA ASN A 337 22.26 -23.17 40.95
C ASN A 337 22.01 -22.66 39.52
N PRO A 338 22.95 -21.92 38.91
CA PRO A 338 22.78 -21.39 37.56
C PRO A 338 22.64 -22.47 36.48
N THR A 339 23.15 -23.70 36.70
CA THR A 339 22.99 -24.80 35.72
C THR A 339 21.58 -25.38 35.70
N ILE A 340 20.81 -25.23 36.78
CA ILE A 340 19.41 -25.65 36.90
C ILE A 340 18.50 -24.51 36.45
N GLY A 341 18.78 -23.30 36.93
CA GLY A 341 18.09 -22.08 36.52
C GLY A 341 17.84 -21.10 37.65
N ILE A 342 17.70 -19.83 37.26
CA ILE A 342 17.50 -18.68 38.14
C ILE A 342 16.22 -17.98 37.71
N LEU A 343 15.16 -18.10 38.52
CA LEU A 343 13.86 -17.50 38.24
C LEU A 343 13.80 -16.05 38.78
N ILE A 344 13.51 -15.08 37.92
CA ILE A 344 13.39 -13.66 38.29
C ILE A 344 11.93 -13.22 38.50
N SER A 345 10.98 -13.87 37.80
CA SER A 345 9.57 -13.47 37.66
C SER A 345 9.37 -12.44 36.55
N THR A 346 9.09 -11.18 36.87
CA THR A 346 8.75 -10.13 35.91
C THR A 346 9.86 -9.08 35.82
N VAL A 347 10.14 -8.59 34.62
CA VAL A 347 11.00 -7.43 34.37
C VAL A 347 10.16 -6.42 33.57
N ASN A 348 9.88 -5.26 34.15
CA ASN A 348 9.03 -4.23 33.51
C ASN A 348 9.79 -3.50 32.40
N PRO A 349 9.09 -2.75 31.53
CA PRO A 349 9.73 -1.90 30.52
C PRO A 349 10.84 -1.03 31.11
N SER A 350 11.96 -0.96 30.41
CA SER A 350 13.18 -0.22 30.79
C SER A 350 13.88 -0.69 32.07
N GLU A 351 13.44 -1.77 32.70
CA GLU A 351 14.16 -2.38 33.82
C GLU A 351 15.24 -3.35 33.35
N SER A 352 16.29 -3.46 34.17
CA SER A 352 17.34 -4.47 34.03
C SER A 352 17.39 -5.39 35.24
N VAL A 353 17.72 -6.66 35.00
CA VAL A 353 18.12 -7.61 36.04
C VAL A 353 19.59 -8.00 35.85
N VAL A 354 20.34 -7.98 36.94
CA VAL A 354 21.75 -8.35 36.99
C VAL A 354 21.92 -9.58 37.87
N VAL A 355 22.37 -10.68 37.30
CA VAL A 355 22.68 -11.92 38.00
C VAL A 355 24.19 -12.08 38.07
N ARG A 356 24.74 -12.38 39.25
CA ARG A 356 26.16 -12.75 39.40
C ARG A 356 26.30 -14.10 40.06
N PHE A 357 27.30 -14.88 39.65
CA PHE A 357 27.66 -16.14 40.31
C PHE A 357 29.14 -16.43 40.11
N ILE A 358 29.72 -17.23 41.00
CA ILE A 358 31.14 -17.57 41.01
C ILE A 358 31.32 -19.02 40.56
N VAL A 359 32.35 -19.25 39.75
CA VAL A 359 32.90 -20.58 39.44
C VAL A 359 34.37 -20.64 39.81
N GLN A 360 34.88 -21.84 40.07
CA GLN A 360 36.30 -22.10 40.26
C GLN A 360 36.85 -22.85 39.06
N VAL A 361 38.03 -22.46 38.56
CA VAL A 361 38.73 -23.17 37.49
C VAL A 361 39.34 -24.45 38.07
N THR A 362 38.86 -25.61 37.60
CA THR A 362 39.23 -26.93 38.14
C THR A 362 39.98 -27.81 37.14
N ALA A 363 40.07 -27.43 35.86
CA ALA A 363 40.86 -28.15 34.87
C ALA A 363 41.44 -27.22 33.79
N GLU A 364 42.52 -27.65 33.15
CA GLU A 364 43.14 -26.97 32.01
C GLU A 364 42.39 -27.29 30.70
N PRO A 365 41.90 -26.27 29.94
CA PRO A 365 41.25 -26.48 28.65
C PRO A 365 42.23 -26.98 27.59
N ARG A 366 41.82 -27.97 26.79
CA ARG A 366 42.65 -28.54 25.71
C ARG A 366 43.09 -27.52 24.65
N ASN A 367 42.32 -26.46 24.46
CA ASN A 367 42.56 -25.41 23.47
C ASN A 367 43.03 -24.09 24.11
N GLY A 368 43.33 -24.08 25.41
CA GLY A 368 43.74 -22.87 26.13
C GLY A 368 42.62 -21.84 26.33
N LEU A 369 41.34 -22.18 26.11
CA LEU A 369 40.20 -21.26 26.22
C LEU A 369 39.09 -21.84 27.09
N ILE A 370 38.65 -21.10 28.10
CA ILE A 370 37.41 -21.36 28.83
C ILE A 370 36.30 -20.60 28.10
N ARG A 371 35.33 -21.31 27.52
CA ARG A 371 34.20 -20.72 26.79
C ARG A 371 32.91 -20.94 27.59
N ASN A 372 32.18 -19.88 27.88
CA ASN A 372 30.94 -19.98 28.62
C ASN A 372 29.81 -19.15 27.98
N THR A 373 28.63 -19.73 27.83
CA THR A 373 27.41 -19.08 27.28
C THR A 373 26.28 -19.20 28.30
N ALA A 374 25.34 -18.28 28.30
CA ALA A 374 24.14 -18.37 29.12
C ALA A 374 22.90 -18.41 28.22
N ARG A 375 21.78 -18.90 28.75
CA ARG A 375 20.48 -18.91 28.10
C ARG A 375 19.48 -18.16 28.95
N ILE A 376 18.53 -17.50 28.29
CA ILE A 376 17.39 -16.85 28.94
C ILE A 376 16.10 -17.25 28.24
N ARG A 377 15.10 -17.59 29.05
CA ARG A 377 13.73 -17.84 28.61
C ARG A 377 12.78 -16.91 29.30
N TYR A 378 11.83 -16.36 28.58
CA TYR A 378 10.79 -15.50 29.14
C TYR A 378 9.54 -15.54 28.28
N THR A 379 8.46 -14.98 28.81
CA THR A 379 7.17 -14.88 28.15
C THR A 379 6.71 -13.43 28.11
N LEU A 380 6.12 -12.99 27.00
CA LEU A 380 5.47 -11.69 26.87
C LEU A 380 4.04 -11.88 26.38
N ARG A 381 3.13 -11.01 26.84
CA ARG A 381 1.71 -11.08 26.48
C ARG A 381 1.22 -9.71 25.99
N PRO A 382 1.42 -9.42 24.70
CA PRO A 382 0.91 -8.21 24.04
C PRO A 382 -0.61 -8.04 24.15
N ASP A 383 -1.33 -9.14 23.91
CA ASP A 383 -2.78 -9.20 23.91
C ASP A 383 -3.26 -10.09 25.07
N PRO A 384 -3.97 -9.54 26.07
CA PRO A 384 -4.54 -10.29 27.20
C PRO A 384 -5.56 -11.36 26.80
N THR A 385 -6.03 -11.39 25.56
CA THR A 385 -6.98 -12.39 25.04
C THR A 385 -6.29 -13.55 24.33
N GLN A 386 -5.02 -13.39 23.95
CA GLN A 386 -4.21 -14.42 23.28
C GLN A 386 -3.27 -15.14 24.25
N PRO A 387 -2.77 -16.34 23.89
CA PRO A 387 -1.74 -17.01 24.68
C PRO A 387 -0.42 -16.20 24.72
N PRO A 388 0.38 -16.27 25.80
CA PRO A 388 1.68 -15.62 25.86
C PRO A 388 2.66 -16.16 24.80
N ILE A 389 3.53 -15.30 24.31
CA ILE A 389 4.63 -15.64 23.40
C ILE A 389 5.85 -16.00 24.26
N SER A 390 6.47 -17.15 23.98
CA SER A 390 7.71 -17.58 24.63
C SER A 390 8.93 -17.21 23.78
N VAL A 391 9.96 -16.67 24.43
CA VAL A 391 11.26 -16.33 23.82
C VAL A 391 12.36 -17.12 24.51
N ASP A 392 13.31 -17.63 23.72
CA ASP A 392 14.51 -18.36 24.18
C ASP A 392 15.73 -17.79 23.43
N GLU A 393 16.63 -17.16 24.18
CA GLU A 393 17.83 -16.48 23.65
C GLU A 393 19.09 -17.04 24.32
N THR A 394 20.21 -17.02 23.60
CA THR A 394 21.53 -17.42 24.12
C THR A 394 22.45 -16.21 24.05
N SER A 395 23.22 -15.96 25.12
CA SER A 395 24.22 -14.90 25.14
C SER A 395 25.34 -15.20 24.14
N GLU A 396 26.01 -14.17 23.65
CA GLU A 396 27.33 -14.34 23.04
C GLU A 396 28.28 -15.09 24.01
N PRO A 397 29.23 -15.88 23.49
CA PRO A 397 30.16 -16.63 24.32
C PRO A 397 31.13 -15.68 25.01
N ASN A 398 31.22 -15.79 26.33
CA ASN A 398 32.33 -15.22 27.07
C ASN A 398 33.53 -16.18 26.95
N ILE A 399 34.67 -15.66 26.47
CA ILE A 399 35.87 -16.45 26.20
C ILE A 399 37.01 -15.93 27.08
N ILE A 400 37.54 -16.78 27.94
CA ILE A 400 38.63 -16.47 28.86
C ILE A 400 39.84 -17.35 28.50
N PRO A 401 40.95 -16.76 28.03
CA PRO A 401 42.22 -17.46 27.88
C PRO A 401 42.70 -18.08 29.20
N PHE A 402 43.07 -19.35 29.13
CA PHE A 402 43.74 -20.05 30.23
C PHE A 402 45.24 -19.83 30.14
N ILE A 403 45.84 -19.42 31.25
CA ILE A 403 47.28 -19.27 31.38
C ILE A 403 47.76 -20.49 32.18
N GLY A 404 48.51 -21.36 31.51
CA GLY A 404 49.16 -22.51 32.14
C GLY A 404 50.14 -22.08 33.24
N PRO A 405 50.63 -23.02 34.06
CA PRO A 405 51.59 -22.67 35.11
C PRO A 405 52.76 -21.90 34.49
N PHE A 406 53.23 -20.86 35.19
CA PHE A 406 54.47 -20.16 34.83
C PHE A 406 55.53 -21.21 34.51
N VAL A 407 55.83 -21.39 33.23
CA VAL A 407 57.04 -22.09 32.84
C VAL A 407 58.13 -21.14 33.30
N SER A 408 58.65 -21.36 34.50
CA SER A 408 59.92 -20.75 34.87
C SER A 408 60.84 -21.05 33.70
N PRO A 409 61.42 -20.04 33.00
CA PRO A 409 62.35 -20.32 31.94
C PRO A 409 63.38 -21.26 32.54
N ASN A 410 63.58 -22.42 31.92
CA ASN A 410 64.47 -23.45 32.45
C ASN A 410 65.84 -22.79 32.66
N LEU A 411 66.17 -22.42 33.90
CA LEU A 411 67.42 -21.70 34.26
C LEU A 411 68.67 -22.54 33.93
N ASN A 412 68.48 -23.80 33.54
CA ASN A 412 69.52 -24.69 33.07
C ASN A 412 69.76 -24.63 31.55
N CYS A 413 69.02 -23.83 30.77
CA CYS A 413 69.31 -23.59 29.35
C CYS A 413 69.55 -22.08 29.14
N PHE A 414 70.77 -21.68 28.77
CA PHE A 414 71.08 -20.29 28.39
C PHE A 414 71.64 -20.20 26.98
N PHE A 415 71.26 -19.17 26.24
CA PHE A 415 71.74 -18.93 24.88
C PHE A 415 73.05 -18.15 24.94
N ASN A 416 74.12 -18.69 24.38
CA ASN A 416 75.45 -18.05 24.42
C ASN A 416 75.74 -17.14 23.21
N GLY A 417 74.74 -16.87 22.37
CA GLY A 417 74.87 -16.10 21.13
C GLY A 417 74.89 -16.96 19.85
N THR A 418 75.04 -18.28 19.95
CA THR A 418 74.98 -19.19 18.77
C THR A 418 74.14 -20.44 18.98
N ARG A 419 74.02 -20.95 20.21
CA ARG A 419 73.16 -22.10 20.57
C ARG A 419 72.72 -22.05 22.02
N PHE A 420 71.67 -22.81 22.35
CA PHE A 420 71.28 -23.05 23.75
C PHE A 420 72.24 -24.05 24.40
N ILE A 421 72.74 -23.74 25.60
CA ILE A 421 73.71 -24.55 26.34
C ILE A 421 73.09 -24.99 27.68
N ARG A 422 73.28 -26.27 28.00
CA ARG A 422 72.80 -26.91 29.23
C ARG A 422 73.75 -26.64 30.42
N ARG A 423 73.20 -26.37 31.60
CA ARG A 423 73.90 -26.56 32.90
C ARG A 423 73.38 -27.85 33.55
N GLY A 424 74.24 -28.86 33.67
CA GLY A 424 73.94 -30.11 34.38
C GLY A 424 73.39 -31.25 33.50
N TRP A 425 72.94 -32.32 34.15
CA TRP A 425 72.61 -33.62 33.55
C TRP A 425 71.15 -33.77 33.06
N ASP A 426 70.38 -32.68 33.01
CA ASP A 426 69.00 -32.72 32.49
C ASP A 426 68.99 -32.87 30.97
N ARG A 427 68.16 -33.79 30.45
CA ARG A 427 68.06 -34.11 29.02
C ARG A 427 67.07 -33.25 28.25
N ARG A 428 66.35 -32.34 28.91
CA ARG A 428 65.28 -31.50 28.31
C ARG A 428 65.69 -30.04 28.03
N CYS A 429 66.82 -29.86 27.34
CA CYS A 429 67.07 -28.73 26.43
C CYS A 429 67.32 -29.34 25.02
#